data_AF-A0A534TS68-F1
#
_entry.id   AF-A0A534TS68-F1
#
_cell.length_a   1.000
_cell.length_b   1.000
_cell.length_c   1.000
_cell.angle_alpha   90.00
_cell.angle_beta   90.00
_cell.angle_gamma   90.00
#
_symmetry.space_group_name_H-M   'P 1'
#
loop_
_entity.id
_entity.type
_entity.pdbx_description
1 polymer ?
#
loop_
_entity_poly.entity_id
_entity_poly.type
_entity_poly.pdbx_seq_one_letter_code
_entity_poly.pdbx_strand_id
1 'polypeptide(L)'
;MKKDPGGSLSCKIIEPVPARLQEFAALASSAPHPYSALLWLEFQASPDGQNLIDEYEPLNSSIYAADSALAKITQGKKLSVNNWETLHNTSRWQQMVFKTFGFPRAEEGNK
;
A
#
# COMPACT_ATOMS: atom_id res chain seq x y z
N MET A 1 7.56 19.97 17.46
CA MET A 1 6.30 19.74 18.20
C MET A 1 5.93 18.28 18.04
N LYS A 2 5.81 17.51 19.14
CA LYS A 2 5.57 16.06 19.08
C LYS A 2 4.11 15.82 18.66
N LYS A 3 3.89 15.15 17.52
CA LYS A 3 2.54 14.70 17.12
C LYS A 3 2.13 13.61 18.12
N ASP A 4 1.06 13.83 18.86
CA ASP A 4 0.61 13.03 20.03
C ASP A 4 1.53 13.06 21.27
N PRO A 5 1.56 14.18 22.03
CA PRO A 5 2.26 14.25 23.31
C PRO A 5 1.72 13.28 24.37
N GLY A 6 0.44 12.86 24.26
CA GLY A 6 -0.26 12.03 25.23
C GLY A 6 -0.16 10.52 24.98
N GLY A 7 0.37 10.08 23.83
CA GLY A 7 0.47 8.66 23.47
C GLY A 7 -0.88 7.97 23.30
N SER A 8 -1.93 8.74 23.02
CA SER A 8 -3.31 8.25 22.89
C SER A 8 -3.60 7.64 21.52
N LEU A 9 -2.75 7.90 20.52
CA LEU A 9 -2.91 7.38 19.17
C LEU A 9 -2.16 6.06 19.01
N SER A 10 -2.87 5.06 18.51
CA SER A 10 -2.28 3.79 18.08
C SER A 10 -2.70 3.48 16.64
N CYS A 11 -1.78 2.93 15.86
CA CYS A 11 -2.11 2.39 14.54
C CYS A 11 -2.86 1.07 14.73
N LYS A 12 -4.07 0.97 14.18
CA LYS A 12 -4.87 -0.26 14.20
C LYS A 12 -5.10 -0.74 12.78
N ILE A 13 -4.77 -2.01 12.55
CA ILE A 13 -5.01 -2.68 11.27
C ILE A 13 -6.37 -3.36 11.36
N ILE A 14 -7.24 -3.02 10.41
CA ILE A 14 -8.59 -3.56 10.30
C ILE A 14 -8.53 -4.85 9.49
N GLU A 15 -9.31 -5.86 9.90
CA GLU A 15 -9.41 -7.14 9.18
C GLU A 15 -10.77 -7.29 8.46
N PRO A 16 -10.79 -7.81 7.22
CA PRO A 16 -9.61 -8.21 6.43
C PRO A 16 -8.80 -6.99 5.97
N VAL A 17 -7.46 -7.13 5.97
CA VAL A 17 -6.55 -6.06 5.57
C VAL A 17 -6.71 -5.80 4.08
N PRO A 18 -7.15 -4.60 3.65
CA PRO A 18 -7.24 -4.28 2.25
C PRO A 18 -5.83 -4.19 1.67
N ALA A 19 -5.53 -5.06 0.72
CA ALA A 19 -4.32 -5.03 -0.09
C ALA A 19 -4.72 -4.69 -1.52
N ARG A 20 -3.99 -3.79 -2.18
CA ARG A 20 -4.24 -3.44 -3.57
C ARG A 20 -2.94 -3.43 -4.35
N LEU A 21 -3.05 -3.51 -5.66
CA LEU A 21 -1.95 -3.11 -6.54
C LEU A 21 -1.70 -1.62 -6.31
N GLN A 22 -0.59 -1.31 -5.65
CA GLN A 22 -0.14 0.04 -5.37
C GLN A 22 1.11 0.30 -6.21
N GLU A 23 1.20 1.50 -6.79
CA GLU A 23 2.41 1.99 -7.47
C GLU A 23 3.02 0.98 -8.45
N PHE A 24 2.19 0.47 -9.37
CA PHE A 24 2.70 -0.45 -10.39
C PHE A 24 3.68 0.29 -11.30
N ALA A 25 4.88 -0.27 -11.43
CA ALA A 25 5.85 0.18 -12.42
C ALA A 25 5.71 -0.69 -13.67
N ALA A 26 5.66 -0.05 -14.83
CA ALA A 26 5.53 -0.73 -16.13
C ALA A 26 6.53 -0.16 -17.13
N LEU A 27 6.93 -1.00 -18.08
CA LEU A 27 7.81 -0.63 -19.18
C LEU A 27 7.02 -0.48 -20.47
N ALA A 28 7.14 0.66 -21.14
CA ALA A 28 6.60 0.82 -22.49
C ALA A 28 7.37 -0.09 -23.47
N SER A 29 6.66 -0.73 -24.40
CA SER A 29 7.28 -1.58 -25.43
C SER A 29 8.25 -0.83 -26.34
N SER A 30 8.10 0.50 -26.43
CA SER A 30 8.95 1.41 -27.21
C SER A 30 10.07 2.07 -26.40
N ALA A 31 10.35 1.62 -25.17
CA ALA A 31 11.34 2.26 -24.32
C ALA A 31 12.74 2.26 -24.98
N PRO A 32 13.48 3.39 -24.96
CA PRO A 32 14.79 3.51 -25.62
C PRO A 32 15.88 2.65 -24.93
N HIS A 33 15.68 2.32 -23.65
CA HIS A 33 16.64 1.54 -22.84
C HIS A 33 15.90 0.45 -22.03
N PRO A 34 15.33 -0.57 -22.69
CA PRO A 34 14.46 -1.54 -22.04
C PRO A 34 15.19 -2.39 -21.00
N TYR A 35 16.43 -2.78 -21.27
CA TYR A 35 17.23 -3.58 -20.33
C TYR A 35 17.59 -2.83 -19.06
N SER A 36 17.95 -1.54 -19.15
CA SER A 36 18.22 -0.72 -17.97
C SER A 36 16.96 -0.52 -17.12
N ALA A 37 15.80 -0.34 -17.77
CA ALA A 37 14.53 -0.25 -17.06
C ALA A 37 14.15 -1.57 -16.37
N LEU A 38 14.39 -2.72 -17.02
CA LEU A 38 14.19 -4.03 -16.40
C LEU A 38 15.09 -4.24 -15.19
N LEU A 39 16.37 -3.88 -15.27
CA LEU A 39 17.29 -3.92 -14.13
C LEU A 39 16.80 -3.07 -12.95
N TRP A 40 16.20 -1.90 -13.23
CA TRP A 40 15.62 -1.06 -12.20
C TRP A 40 14.39 -1.70 -11.53
N LEU A 41 13.53 -2.38 -12.31
CA LEU A 41 12.38 -3.12 -11.76
C LEU A 41 12.83 -4.31 -10.90
N GLU A 42 13.85 -5.04 -11.36
CA GLU A 42 14.45 -6.15 -10.62
C GLU A 42 15.06 -5.67 -9.30
N PHE A 43 15.81 -4.56 -9.34
CA PHE A 43 16.38 -3.95 -8.14
C PHE A 43 15.30 -3.57 -7.13
N GLN A 44 14.23 -2.88 -7.56
CA GLN A 44 13.13 -2.53 -6.65
C GLN A 44 12.47 -3.75 -6.02
N ALA A 45 12.36 -4.87 -6.75
CA ALA A 45 11.80 -6.12 -6.23
C ALA A 45 12.77 -6.92 -5.33
N SER A 46 14.05 -6.59 -5.33
CA SER A 46 15.07 -7.26 -4.51
C SER A 46 14.91 -6.94 -3.01
N PRO A 47 15.48 -7.75 -2.09
CA PRO A 47 15.46 -7.45 -0.66
C PRO A 47 16.06 -6.07 -0.33
N ASP A 48 17.18 -5.70 -0.96
CA ASP A 48 17.82 -4.40 -0.74
C ASP A 48 16.94 -3.25 -1.22
N GLY A 49 16.30 -3.40 -2.39
CA GLY A 49 15.35 -2.41 -2.90
C GLY A 49 14.14 -2.24 -2.00
N GLN A 50 13.58 -3.35 -1.49
CA GLN A 50 12.45 -3.33 -0.57
C GLN A 50 12.81 -2.70 0.79
N ASN A 51 14.02 -2.96 1.30
CA ASN A 51 14.53 -2.34 2.52
C ASN A 51 14.68 -0.82 2.36
N LEU A 52 15.22 -0.36 1.22
CA LEU A 52 15.32 1.07 0.91
C LEU A 52 13.94 1.72 0.79
N ILE A 53 12.97 1.04 0.14
CA ILE A 53 11.59 1.55 0.08
C ILE A 53 11.03 1.71 1.50
N ASP A 54 11.19 0.73 2.38
CA ASP A 54 10.71 0.86 3.77
C ASP A 54 11.41 1.98 4.57
N GLU A 55 12.69 2.25 4.31
CA GLU A 55 13.46 3.29 4.98
C GLU A 55 12.96 4.70 4.61
N TYR A 56 12.72 4.95 3.31
CA TYR A 56 12.38 6.27 2.79
C TYR A 56 10.88 6.49 2.60
N GLU A 57 10.12 5.41 2.39
CA GLU A 57 8.67 5.39 2.20
C GLU A 57 8.03 4.35 3.14
N PRO A 58 7.90 4.68 4.44
CA PRO A 58 7.39 3.74 5.42
C PRO A 58 6.03 3.16 5.02
N LEU A 59 5.92 1.83 5.05
CA LEU A 59 4.72 1.07 4.69
C LEU A 59 4.38 1.10 3.18
N ASN A 60 5.34 1.37 2.30
CA ASN A 60 5.15 1.35 0.85
C ASN A 60 5.85 0.16 0.16
N SER A 61 6.65 -0.64 0.90
CA SER A 61 7.20 -1.91 0.41
C SER A 61 6.10 -2.93 0.13
N SER A 62 6.43 -3.98 -0.61
CA SER A 62 5.51 -5.06 -0.94
C SER A 62 5.08 -5.84 0.29
N ILE A 63 3.78 -6.08 0.42
CA ILE A 63 3.21 -6.99 1.44
C ILE A 63 3.73 -8.43 1.33
N TYR A 64 4.30 -8.79 0.17
CA TYR A 64 4.81 -10.12 -0.13
C TYR A 64 6.34 -10.22 -0.07
N ALA A 65 7.04 -9.09 0.10
CA ALA A 65 8.49 -9.11 0.31
C ALA A 65 8.79 -9.63 1.72
N ALA A 66 9.71 -10.58 1.83
CA ALA A 66 10.15 -11.10 3.11
C ALA A 66 10.70 -9.95 3.98
N ASP A 67 10.36 -9.96 5.27
CA ASP A 67 10.77 -8.98 6.26
C ASP A 67 10.38 -7.52 6.00
N SER A 68 9.58 -7.25 4.98
CA SER A 68 9.06 -5.91 4.71
C SER A 68 8.18 -5.42 5.86
N ALA A 69 8.10 -4.10 6.02
CA ALA A 69 7.27 -3.49 7.07
C ALA A 69 5.80 -3.94 6.93
N LEU A 70 5.27 -3.98 5.70
CA LEU A 70 3.92 -4.45 5.46
C LEU A 70 3.75 -5.95 5.74
N ALA A 71 4.72 -6.80 5.37
CA ALA A 71 4.65 -8.24 5.65
C ALA A 71 4.61 -8.50 7.16
N LYS A 72 5.43 -7.79 7.94
CA LYS A 72 5.46 -7.90 9.42
C LYS A 72 4.13 -7.50 10.05
N ILE A 73 3.56 -6.36 9.67
CA ILE A 73 2.32 -5.88 10.31
C ILE A 73 1.07 -6.66 9.85
N THR A 74 1.12 -7.29 8.68
CA THR A 74 0.01 -8.11 8.14
C THR A 74 0.14 -9.60 8.45
N GLN A 75 1.22 -10.03 9.11
CA GLN A 75 1.47 -11.42 9.45
C GLN A 75 0.31 -12.01 10.27
N GLY A 76 -0.20 -13.16 9.81
CA GLY A 76 -1.31 -13.87 10.45
C GLY A 76 -2.70 -13.23 10.27
N LYS A 77 -2.80 -12.09 9.56
CA LYS A 77 -4.07 -11.41 9.30
C LYS A 77 -4.75 -11.92 8.03
N LYS A 78 -6.08 -11.82 7.97
CA LYS A 78 -6.81 -12.08 6.73
C LYS A 78 -6.60 -10.94 5.73
N LEU A 79 -6.11 -11.24 4.52
CA LEU A 79 -5.96 -10.25 3.45
C LEU A 79 -7.21 -10.22 2.55
N SER A 80 -7.58 -9.03 2.08
CA SER A 80 -8.55 -8.80 1.01
C SER A 80 -7.84 -8.14 -0.16
N VAL A 81 -7.41 -8.95 -1.13
CA VAL A 81 -6.59 -8.47 -2.27
C VAL A 81 -7.48 -7.96 -3.39
N ASN A 82 -7.27 -6.72 -3.79
CA ASN A 82 -7.85 -6.07 -4.95
C ASN A 82 -6.85 -6.12 -6.12
N ASN A 83 -7.01 -7.14 -6.96
CA ASN A 83 -6.15 -7.47 -8.09
C ASN A 83 -6.70 -6.93 -9.42
N TRP A 84 -6.05 -7.24 -10.55
CA TRP A 84 -6.45 -6.76 -11.87
C TRP A 84 -7.90 -7.10 -12.22
N GLU A 85 -8.37 -8.28 -11.83
CA GLU A 85 -9.73 -8.75 -12.08
C GLU A 85 -10.78 -7.96 -11.29
N THR A 86 -10.39 -7.46 -10.11
CA THR A 86 -11.31 -6.78 -9.18
C THR A 86 -11.09 -5.28 -9.07
N LEU A 87 -10.06 -4.73 -9.72
CA LEU A 87 -9.65 -3.32 -9.62
C LEU A 87 -10.78 -2.34 -9.93
N HIS A 88 -11.69 -2.71 -10.84
CA HIS A 88 -12.88 -1.91 -11.17
C HIS A 88 -13.85 -1.71 -9.99
N ASN A 89 -13.76 -2.55 -8.94
CA ASN A 89 -14.57 -2.43 -7.72
C ASN A 89 -13.97 -1.49 -6.68
N THR A 90 -12.76 -0.96 -6.89
CA THR A 90 -12.01 -0.15 -5.89
C THR A 90 -12.88 0.94 -5.25
N SER A 91 -13.50 1.79 -6.07
CA SER A 91 -14.31 2.92 -5.57
C SER A 91 -15.51 2.44 -4.75
N ARG A 92 -16.17 1.37 -5.17
CA ARG A 92 -17.31 0.78 -4.46
C ARG A 92 -16.91 0.23 -3.09
N TRP A 93 -15.80 -0.52 -3.03
CA TRP A 93 -15.31 -1.09 -1.77
C TRP A 93 -14.79 -0.02 -0.82
N GLN A 94 -14.11 1.00 -1.33
CA GLN A 94 -13.65 2.13 -0.52
C GLN A 94 -14.81 2.89 0.13
N GLN A 95 -15.91 3.13 -0.60
CA GLN A 95 -17.12 3.74 -0.03
C GLN A 95 -17.75 2.89 1.08
N MET A 96 -17.76 1.57 0.91
CA MET A 96 -18.27 0.64 1.93
C MET A 96 -17.42 0.69 3.21
N VAL A 97 -16.09 0.75 3.08
CA VAL A 97 -15.16 0.91 4.21
C VAL A 97 -15.40 2.23 4.92
N PHE A 98 -15.48 3.35 4.19
CA PHE A 98 -15.74 4.67 4.79
C PHE A 98 -17.06 4.72 5.56
N LYS A 99 -18.13 4.18 4.98
CA LYS A 99 -19.44 4.10 5.64
C LYS A 99 -19.40 3.23 6.90
N THR A 100 -18.75 2.07 6.82
CA THR A 100 -18.74 1.09 7.92
C THR A 100 -17.90 1.57 9.10
N PHE A 101 -16.74 2.18 8.84
CA PHE A 101 -15.82 2.63 9.89
C PHE A 101 -16.01 4.10 10.29
N GLY A 102 -16.94 4.81 9.67
CA GLY A 102 -17.22 6.21 9.98
C GLY A 102 -16.05 7.15 9.65
N PHE A 103 -15.24 6.84 8.63
CA PHE A 103 -14.14 7.71 8.24
C PHE A 103 -14.68 9.04 7.66
N PRO A 104 -14.02 10.18 7.92
CA PRO A 104 -14.46 11.48 7.42
C PRO A 104 -14.56 11.49 5.89
N ARG A 105 -15.68 12.00 5.36
CA ARG A 105 -15.88 12.18 3.91
C ARG A 105 -15.67 13.65 3.56
N ALA A 106 -14.91 13.92 2.51
CA ALA A 106 -14.65 15.28 2.05
C ALA A 106 -15.94 16.06 1.71
N GLU A 107 -17.02 15.36 1.34
CA GLU A 107 -18.31 15.95 1.00
C GLU A 107 -19.13 16.43 2.20
N GLU A 108 -18.79 16.04 3.44
CA GLU A 108 -19.55 16.40 4.65
C GLU A 108 -19.06 17.70 5.33
N GLY A 109 -18.02 18.34 4.80
CA GLY A 109 -17.41 19.54 5.38
C GLY A 109 -18.04 20.89 4.97
N ASN A 110 -19.06 20.89 4.11
CA ASN A 110 -19.84 22.09 3.76
C ASN A 110 -21.26 21.99 4.33
N LYS A 111 -21.39 22.20 5.64
CA LYS A 111 -22.67 22.54 6.28
C LYS A 111 -22.44 23.63 7.31
#